data_AF-A0A533YZP4-F1
#
_entry.id   AF-A0A533YZP4-F1
#
_cell.length_a   1.000
_cell.length_b   1.000
_cell.length_c   1.000
_cell.angle_alpha   90.00
_cell.angle_beta   90.00
_cell.angle_gamma   90.00
#
_symmetry.space_group_name_H-M   'P 1'
#
loop_
_entity.id
_entity.type
_entity.pdbx_description
1 polymer ?
#
loop_
_entity_poly.entity_id
_entity_poly.type
_entity_poly.pdbx_seq_one_letter_code
_entity_poly.pdbx_strand_id
1 'polypeptide(L)'
;MQHSVNRLAFSATVHCLTGCAIGEVLGLVLGTVLGWGNAVSVTLAVVLAFFFGYALTLRPLLTGGVGLRAALGLAFASDTLSITVMEIVDNAVVLAIPGALEAGLSDLLYWTSLALSLILAFVAAYPVNRWLISRGRGHAVLHAYH
;
A
#
# COMPACT_ATOMS: atom_id res chain seq x y z
N MET A 1 21.31 -6.39 17.23
CA MET A 1 21.46 -5.42 16.12
C MET A 1 20.37 -4.36 16.26
N GLN A 2 20.68 -3.14 16.73
CA GLN A 2 19.70 -2.05 16.77
C GLN A 2 19.47 -1.53 15.34
N HIS A 3 18.41 -1.96 14.67
CA HIS A 3 17.96 -1.22 13.50
C HIS A 3 17.44 0.15 13.95
N SER A 4 17.97 1.23 13.38
CA SER A 4 17.42 2.57 13.60
C SER A 4 15.93 2.56 13.22
N VAL A 5 15.07 3.10 14.09
CA VAL A 5 13.61 3.21 13.89
C VAL A 5 13.27 3.75 12.49
N ASN A 6 14.10 4.67 11.97
CA ASN A 6 13.93 5.24 10.63
C ASN A 6 14.14 4.22 9.51
N ARG A 7 15.15 3.34 9.63
CA ARG A 7 15.43 2.30 8.65
C ARG A 7 14.28 1.28 8.60
N LEU A 8 13.77 0.92 9.78
CA LEU A 8 12.63 0.02 9.87
C LEU A 8 11.36 0.69 9.31
N ALA A 9 11.09 1.94 9.67
CA ALA A 9 9.96 2.68 9.12
C ALA A 9 10.03 2.79 7.60
N PHE A 10 11.21 3.07 7.05
CA PHE A 10 11.42 3.12 5.61
C PHE A 10 11.10 1.77 4.96
N SER A 11 11.67 0.68 5.48
CA SER A 11 11.42 -0.67 4.96
C SER A 11 9.95 -1.06 5.02
N ALA A 12 9.27 -0.78 6.14
CA ALA A 12 7.84 -1.03 6.32
C ALA A 12 6.99 -0.22 5.33
N THR A 13 7.37 1.03 5.10
CA THR A 13 6.66 1.91 4.16
C THR A 13 6.87 1.43 2.72
N VAL A 14 8.08 1.03 2.33
CA VAL A 14 8.34 0.45 1.00
C VAL A 14 7.55 -0.84 0.81
N HIS A 15 7.49 -1.70 1.83
CA HIS A 15 6.71 -2.93 1.81
C HIS A 15 5.22 -2.65 1.55
N CYS A 16 4.61 -1.75 2.34
CA CYS A 16 3.20 -1.38 2.15
C CYS A 16 2.97 -0.74 0.77
N LEU A 17 3.85 0.18 0.37
CA LEU A 17 3.76 0.87 -0.92
C LEU A 17 3.83 -0.12 -2.08
N THR A 18 4.63 -1.17 -1.97
CA THR A 18 4.73 -2.22 -3.00
C THR A 18 3.38 -2.92 -3.19
N GLY A 19 2.69 -3.25 -2.10
CA GLY A 19 1.35 -3.82 -2.15
C GLY A 19 0.32 -2.87 -2.78
N CYS A 20 0.31 -1.60 -2.34
CA CYS A 20 -0.54 -0.55 -2.90
C CYS A 20 -0.31 -0.36 -4.39
N ALA A 21 0.94 -0.18 -4.81
CA ALA A 21 1.30 0.04 -6.20
C ALA A 21 0.87 -1.12 -7.12
N ILE A 22 1.02 -2.37 -6.66
CA ILE A 22 0.54 -3.53 -7.43
C ILE A 22 -0.98 -3.49 -7.57
N GLY A 23 -1.69 -3.22 -6.48
CA GLY A 23 -3.15 -3.15 -6.48
C GLY A 23 -3.72 -2.03 -7.34
N GLU A 24 -3.16 -0.82 -7.20
CA GLU A 24 -3.53 0.37 -7.97
C GLU A 24 -3.31 0.16 -9.47
N VAL A 25 -2.10 -0.26 -9.86
CA VAL A 25 -1.78 -0.51 -11.28
C VAL A 25 -2.72 -1.57 -11.85
N LEU A 26 -2.91 -2.70 -11.17
CA LEU A 26 -3.76 -3.77 -11.68
C LEU A 26 -5.23 -3.35 -11.74
N GLY A 27 -5.76 -2.72 -10.70
CA GLY A 27 -7.15 -2.32 -10.63
C GLY A 27 -7.51 -1.27 -11.67
N LEU A 28 -6.68 -0.25 -11.83
CA LEU A 28 -6.88 0.80 -12.83
C LEU A 28 -6.67 0.28 -14.25
N VAL A 29 -5.64 -0.54 -14.52
CA VAL A 29 -5.43 -1.13 -15.85
C VAL A 29 -6.59 -2.03 -16.24
N LEU A 30 -7.05 -2.91 -15.33
CA LEU A 30 -8.21 -3.77 -15.59
C LEU A 30 -9.46 -2.94 -15.83
N GLY A 31 -9.70 -1.91 -15.02
CA GLY A 31 -10.80 -0.99 -15.20
C GLY A 31 -10.78 -0.31 -16.58
N THR A 32 -9.63 0.21 -16.99
CA THR A 32 -9.46 0.89 -18.28
C THR A 32 -9.64 -0.06 -19.46
N VAL A 33 -9.03 -1.26 -19.42
CA VAL A 33 -9.13 -2.25 -20.50
C VAL A 33 -10.55 -2.80 -20.64
N LEU A 34 -11.26 -2.98 -19.52
CA LEU A 34 -12.64 -3.48 -19.50
C LEU A 34 -13.69 -2.37 -19.68
N GLY A 35 -13.28 -1.11 -19.80
CA GLY A 35 -14.16 0.04 -20.00
C GLY A 35 -15.06 0.34 -18.80
N TRP A 36 -14.60 0.04 -17.59
CA TRP A 36 -15.33 0.36 -16.36
C TRP A 36 -15.24 1.84 -16.03
N GLY A 37 -16.29 2.37 -15.38
CA GLY A 37 -16.28 3.75 -14.90
C GLY A 37 -15.30 3.94 -13.74
N ASN A 38 -14.80 5.16 -13.57
CA ASN A 38 -13.76 5.55 -12.60
C ASN A 38 -14.04 5.03 -11.18
N ALA A 39 -15.28 5.13 -10.70
CA ALA A 39 -15.64 4.67 -9.36
C ALA A 39 -15.43 3.16 -9.16
N VAL A 40 -15.71 2.34 -10.17
CA VAL A 40 -15.53 0.88 -10.12
C VAL A 40 -14.04 0.54 -10.20
N SER A 41 -13.31 1.17 -11.11
CA SER A 41 -11.86 0.98 -11.27
C SER A 41 -11.09 1.34 -10.00
N VAL A 42 -11.41 2.49 -9.40
CA VAL A 42 -10.84 2.96 -8.12
C VAL A 42 -11.20 2.01 -6.99
N THR A 43 -12.46 1.59 -6.89
CA THR A 43 -12.87 0.63 -5.84
C THR A 43 -12.11 -0.69 -5.96
N LEU A 44 -11.95 -1.20 -7.20
CA LEU A 44 -11.15 -2.42 -7.42
C LEU A 44 -9.69 -2.20 -7.03
N ALA A 45 -9.08 -1.09 -7.46
CA ALA A 45 -7.71 -0.74 -7.14
C ALA A 45 -7.48 -0.73 -5.62
N VAL A 46 -8.34 -0.06 -4.86
CA VAL A 46 -8.26 -0.03 -3.39
C VAL A 46 -8.37 -1.43 -2.79
N VAL A 47 -9.35 -2.24 -3.23
CA VAL A 47 -9.49 -3.62 -2.75
C VAL A 47 -8.24 -4.45 -3.03
N LEU A 48 -7.67 -4.32 -4.24
CA LEU A 48 -6.45 -5.02 -4.62
C LEU A 48 -5.23 -4.52 -3.85
N ALA A 49 -5.13 -3.22 -3.56
CA ALA A 49 -4.05 -2.62 -2.78
C ALA A 49 -3.97 -3.22 -1.38
N PHE A 50 -5.11 -3.29 -0.69
CA PHE A 50 -5.21 -3.98 0.60
C PHE A 50 -4.91 -5.48 0.47
N PHE A 51 -5.47 -6.14 -0.54
CA PHE A 51 -5.23 -7.57 -0.76
C PHE A 51 -3.74 -7.89 -0.94
N PHE A 52 -3.05 -7.18 -1.84
CA PHE A 52 -1.62 -7.41 -2.08
C PHE A 52 -0.77 -6.96 -0.90
N GLY A 53 -1.09 -5.85 -0.25
CA GLY A 53 -0.41 -5.42 0.97
C GLY A 53 -0.43 -6.51 2.05
N TYR A 54 -1.61 -7.04 2.38
CA TYR A 54 -1.72 -8.14 3.34
C TYR A 54 -1.09 -9.44 2.85
N ALA A 55 -1.21 -9.77 1.56
CA ALA A 55 -0.62 -10.99 1.00
C ALA A 55 0.91 -11.00 1.12
N LEU A 56 1.56 -9.85 0.92
CA LEU A 56 3.01 -9.70 1.08
C LEU A 56 3.46 -9.94 2.52
N THR A 57 2.63 -9.62 3.52
CA THR A 57 2.92 -9.89 4.93
C THR A 57 2.55 -11.31 5.34
N LEU A 58 1.40 -11.82 4.88
CA LEU A 58 0.91 -13.16 5.23
C LEU A 58 1.80 -14.27 4.69
N ARG A 59 2.26 -14.14 3.44
CA ARG A 59 3.06 -15.19 2.79
C ARG A 59 4.29 -15.61 3.60
N PRO A 60 5.21 -14.71 3.99
CA PRO A 60 6.39 -15.09 4.77
C PRO A 60 6.02 -15.66 6.15
N LEU A 61 5.00 -15.12 6.82
CA LEU A 61 4.54 -15.60 8.14
C LEU A 61 4.03 -17.05 8.08
N LEU A 62 3.19 -17.35 7.09
CA LEU A 62 2.65 -18.70 6.89
C LEU A 62 3.76 -19.68 6.50
N THR A 63 4.69 -19.28 5.63
CA THR A 63 5.84 -20.12 5.29
C THR A 63 6.81 -20.32 6.45
N GLY A 64 6.84 -19.39 7.40
CA GLY A 64 7.59 -19.48 8.66
C GLY A 64 6.89 -20.31 9.75
N GLY A 65 5.73 -20.90 9.46
CA GLY A 65 5.00 -21.77 10.39
C GLY A 65 4.10 -21.02 11.38
N VAL A 66 3.89 -19.71 11.21
CA VAL A 66 2.93 -18.95 12.03
C VAL A 66 1.51 -19.40 11.66
N GLY A 67 0.71 -19.77 12.66
CA GLY A 67 -0.67 -20.19 12.44
C GLY A 67 -1.51 -19.09 11.77
N LEU A 68 -2.40 -19.47 10.85
CA LEU A 68 -3.18 -18.55 10.01
C LEU A 68 -3.86 -17.41 10.78
N ARG A 69 -4.50 -17.71 11.91
CA ARG A 69 -5.18 -16.70 12.73
C ARG A 69 -4.20 -15.66 13.31
N ALA A 70 -3.02 -16.10 13.75
CA ALA A 70 -2.00 -15.20 14.26
C ALA A 70 -1.39 -14.37 13.11
N ALA A 71 -1.13 -15.00 11.96
CA ALA A 71 -0.61 -14.31 10.77
C ALA A 71 -1.57 -13.21 10.28
N LEU A 72 -2.87 -13.49 10.23
CA LEU A 72 -3.91 -12.49 9.90
C LEU A 72 -3.93 -11.33 10.89
N GLY A 73 -3.89 -11.63 12.19
CA GLY A 73 -3.84 -10.59 13.22
C GLY A 73 -2.60 -9.69 13.08
N LEU A 74 -1.45 -10.29 12.75
CA LEU A 74 -0.20 -9.57 12.53
C LEU A 74 -0.28 -8.67 11.29
N ALA A 75 -0.71 -9.21 10.13
CA ALA A 75 -0.85 -8.44 8.89
C ALA A 75 -1.81 -7.25 9.03
N PHE A 76 -2.97 -7.47 9.68
CA PHE A 76 -3.90 -6.38 9.93
C PHE A 76 -3.33 -5.33 10.88
N ALA A 77 -2.61 -5.75 11.93
CA ALA A 77 -2.00 -4.81 12.86
C ALA A 77 -0.82 -4.04 12.26
N SER A 78 -0.08 -4.63 11.31
CA SER A 78 1.09 -4.05 10.67
C SER A 78 0.76 -3.11 9.52
N ASP A 79 -0.22 -3.47 8.69
CA ASP A 79 -0.34 -2.86 7.37
C ASP A 79 -1.55 -1.93 7.26
N THR A 80 -2.66 -2.22 7.98
CA THR A 80 -3.95 -1.55 7.77
C THR A 80 -3.87 -0.03 7.88
N LEU A 81 -3.20 0.48 8.92
CA LEU A 81 -3.11 1.93 9.11
C LEU A 81 -2.23 2.58 8.03
N SER A 82 -1.11 1.94 7.67
CA SER A 82 -0.22 2.43 6.62
C SER A 82 -0.92 2.44 5.26
N ILE A 83 -1.52 1.32 4.87
CA ILE A 83 -2.24 1.19 3.60
C ILE A 83 -3.39 2.18 3.56
N THR A 84 -4.23 2.26 4.60
CA THR A 84 -5.33 3.25 4.64
C THR A 84 -4.85 4.68 4.39
N VAL A 85 -3.73 5.09 5.00
CA VAL A 85 -3.16 6.42 4.79
C VAL A 85 -2.66 6.58 3.36
N MET A 86 -2.00 5.57 2.80
CA MET A 86 -1.55 5.57 1.41
C MET A 86 -2.72 5.72 0.45
N GLU A 87 -3.76 4.89 0.58
CA GLU A 87 -4.93 4.88 -0.30
C GLU A 87 -5.68 6.21 -0.27
N ILE A 88 -5.85 6.82 0.91
CA ILE A 88 -6.49 8.13 1.05
C ILE A 88 -5.70 9.19 0.29
N VAL A 89 -4.38 9.23 0.47
CA VAL A 89 -3.52 10.24 -0.16
C VAL A 89 -3.41 9.99 -1.65
N ASP A 90 -3.26 8.74 -2.07
CA ASP A 90 -3.14 8.35 -3.47
C ASP A 90 -4.38 8.79 -4.26
N ASN A 91 -5.57 8.39 -3.79
CA ASN A 91 -6.82 8.76 -4.42
C ASN A 91 -7.08 10.27 -4.36
N ALA A 92 -6.74 10.95 -3.26
CA ALA A 92 -6.87 12.40 -3.18
C ALA A 92 -5.99 13.13 -4.20
N VAL A 93 -4.76 12.65 -4.42
CA VAL A 93 -3.84 13.24 -5.41
C VAL A 93 -4.37 13.00 -6.82
N VAL A 94 -4.75 11.76 -7.16
CA VAL A 94 -5.28 11.43 -8.48
C VAL A 94 -6.54 12.24 -8.79
N LEU A 95 -7.47 12.36 -7.82
CA LEU A 95 -8.68 13.18 -7.97
C LEU A 95 -8.39 14.68 -8.12
N ALA A 96 -7.28 15.17 -7.55
CA ALA A 96 -6.90 16.57 -7.64
C ALA A 96 -6.22 16.94 -8.96
N ILE A 97 -5.69 15.97 -9.70
CA ILE A 97 -5.03 16.20 -10.99
C ILE A 97 -6.09 16.21 -12.10
N PRO A 98 -6.31 17.36 -12.78
CA PRO A 98 -7.31 17.45 -13.85
C PRO A 98 -6.99 16.49 -15.00
N GLY A 99 -7.96 15.70 -15.42
CA GLY A 99 -7.80 14.76 -16.54
C GLY A 99 -7.09 13.45 -16.20
N ALA A 100 -6.67 13.23 -14.93
CA ALA A 100 -5.93 12.02 -14.56
C ALA A 100 -6.77 10.74 -14.67
N LEU A 101 -8.03 10.79 -14.26
CA LEU A 101 -8.94 9.65 -14.33
C LEU A 101 -9.48 9.40 -15.74
N GLU A 102 -9.43 10.42 -16.60
CA GLU A 102 -9.82 10.34 -18.01
C GLU A 102 -8.67 9.93 -18.92
N ALA A 103 -7.43 9.98 -18.43
CA ALA A 103 -6.23 9.60 -19.18
C ALA A 103 -6.22 8.09 -19.47
N GLY A 104 -5.94 7.73 -20.72
CA GLY A 104 -5.78 6.35 -21.14
C GLY A 104 -4.39 5.79 -20.79
N LEU A 105 -4.22 4.47 -20.92
CA LEU A 105 -2.94 3.79 -20.61
C LEU A 105 -1.77 4.23 -21.49
N SER A 106 -2.05 4.82 -22.66
CA SER A 106 -1.04 5.40 -23.56
C SER A 106 -0.60 6.81 -23.17
N ASP A 107 -1.34 7.46 -22.26
CA ASP A 107 -1.10 8.85 -21.91
C ASP A 107 -0.04 8.94 -20.82
N LEU A 108 0.94 9.83 -21.03
CA LEU A 108 1.95 10.10 -20.02
C LEU A 108 1.32 10.61 -18.71
N LEU A 109 0.22 11.35 -18.80
CA LEU A 109 -0.52 11.88 -17.66
C LEU A 109 -1.02 10.75 -16.72
N TYR A 110 -1.44 9.61 -17.26
CA TYR A 110 -1.88 8.46 -16.46
C TYR A 110 -0.76 7.97 -15.54
N TRP A 111 0.41 7.69 -16.13
CA TRP A 111 1.54 7.12 -15.41
C TRP A 111 2.22 8.12 -14.48
N THR A 112 2.31 9.40 -14.88
CA THR A 112 2.92 10.43 -14.02
C THR A 112 2.02 10.79 -12.85
N SER A 113 0.70 10.80 -13.03
CA SER A 113 -0.26 11.01 -11.93
C SER A 113 -0.15 9.89 -10.90
N LEU A 114 -0.14 8.63 -11.36
CA LEU A 114 0.01 7.45 -10.49
C LEU A 114 1.38 7.41 -9.78
N ALA A 115 2.47 7.74 -10.48
CA ALA A 115 3.79 7.78 -9.85
C ALA A 115 3.86 8.89 -8.78
N LEU A 116 3.29 10.06 -9.06
CA LEU A 116 3.26 11.18 -8.13
C LEU A 116 2.40 10.86 -6.90
N SER A 117 1.23 10.26 -7.09
CA SER A 117 0.32 9.89 -6.00
C SER A 117 0.98 8.88 -5.07
N LEU A 118 1.64 7.85 -5.60
CA LEU A 118 2.40 6.86 -4.81
C LEU A 118 3.56 7.48 -4.03
N ILE A 119 4.29 8.43 -4.63
CA ILE A 119 5.36 9.16 -3.93
C ILE A 119 4.79 9.95 -2.73
N LEU A 120 3.68 10.66 -2.94
CA LEU A 120 3.05 11.45 -1.87
C LEU A 120 2.43 10.55 -0.79
N ALA A 121 1.84 9.42 -1.19
CA ALA A 121 1.37 8.39 -0.28
C ALA A 121 2.51 7.83 0.59
N PHE A 122 3.69 7.56 0.00
CA PHE A 122 4.88 7.16 0.75
C PHE A 122 5.30 8.21 1.77
N VAL A 123 5.39 9.48 1.35
CA VAL A 123 5.78 10.60 2.22
C VAL A 123 4.81 10.73 3.40
N ALA A 124 3.51 10.53 3.18
CA ALA A 124 2.48 10.58 4.21
C ALA A 124 2.50 9.37 5.16
N ALA A 125 2.71 8.16 4.64
CA ALA A 125 2.70 6.94 5.43
C ALA A 125 4.00 6.68 6.22
N TYR A 126 5.13 7.20 5.74
CA TYR A 126 6.42 7.08 6.44
C TYR A 126 6.39 7.53 7.91
N PRO A 127 5.92 8.74 8.27
CA PRO A 127 5.84 9.16 9.67
C PRO A 127 4.86 8.30 10.49
N VAL A 128 3.80 7.77 9.87
CA VAL A 128 2.85 6.87 10.52
C VAL A 128 3.52 5.56 10.90
N ASN A 129 4.25 4.94 9.96
CA ASN A 129 5.02 3.73 10.22
C ASN A 129 6.08 3.96 11.29
N ARG A 130 6.81 5.09 11.20
CA ARG A 130 7.80 5.48 12.21
C ARG A 130 7.20 5.62 13.61
N TRP A 131 6.01 6.20 13.71
CA TRP A 131 5.29 6.34 14.97
C TRP A 131 4.80 4.99 15.53
N LEU A 132 4.28 4.11 14.67
CA LEU A 132 3.88 2.75 15.08
C LEU A 132 5.08 1.98 15.63
N ILE A 133 6.21 2.01 14.92
CA ILE A 133 7.43 1.28 15.29
C ILE A 133 8.03 1.82 16.59
N SER A 134 8.04 3.14 16.80
CA SER A 134 8.53 3.73 18.06
C SER A 134 7.69 3.35 19.28
N ARG A 135 6.43 2.94 19.07
CA ARG A 135 5.52 2.39 20.09
C ARG A 135 5.58 0.86 20.20
N GLY A 136 6.48 0.18 19.47
CA GLY A 136 6.54 -1.28 19.41
C GLY A 136 5.34 -1.92 18.71
N ARG A 137 4.64 -1.18 17.85
CA ARG A 137 3.46 -1.63 17.11
C ARG A 137 3.76 -1.78 15.62
N GLY A 138 2.79 -2.34 14.92
CA GLY A 138 2.83 -2.54 13.47
C GLY A 138 3.95 -3.47 13.05
N HIS A 139 4.76 -3.03 12.08
CA HIS A 139 5.90 -3.80 11.57
C HIS A 139 7.00 -4.09 12.60
N ALA A 140 7.03 -3.37 13.73
CA ALA A 140 7.93 -3.71 14.84
C ALA A 140 7.60 -5.08 15.46
N VAL A 141 6.33 -5.52 15.41
CA VAL A 141 5.89 -6.80 15.96
C VAL A 141 6.34 -7.97 15.06
N LEU A 142 6.46 -7.74 13.75
CA LEU A 142 6.90 -8.73 12.78
C LEU A 142 8.39 -9.09 12.93
N HIS A 143 9.21 -8.16 13.44
CA HIS A 143 10.63 -8.42 13.69
C HIS A 143 10.91 -9.49 14.73
N ALA A 144 9.92 -9.88 15.54
CA ALA A 144 10.08 -11.03 16.43
C ALA A 144 10.03 -12.38 15.69
N TYR A 145 9.62 -12.39 14.42
CA TYR A 145 9.44 -13.58 13.58
C TYR A 145 10.52 -13.74 12.49
N HIS A 146 11.56 -12.90 12.53
CA HIS A 146 12.74 -12.92 11.64
C HIS A 146 14.02 -12.88 12.46
#